data_AF-A0A511WYF6-F1
#
_entry.id   AF-A0A511WYF6-F1
#
_cell.length_a   1.000
_cell.length_b   1.000
_cell.length_c   1.000
_cell.angle_alpha   90.00
_cell.angle_beta   90.00
_cell.angle_gamma   90.00
#
_symmetry.space_group_name_H-M   'P 1'
#
loop_
_entity.id
_entity.type
_entity.pdbx_description
1 polymer ?
#
loop_
_entity_poly.entity_id
_entity_poly.type
_entity_poly.pdbx_seq_one_letter_code
_entity_poly.pdbx_strand_id
1 'polypeptide(L)'
;MKKNNKAVVVFSGGQDSTTCLFWALKKFDSVEVVTFDYNQRHKEEIEVAKEIAEDQQVRHHILDMSLLNQLAPNALTRDDIEVKDGEDGELPSTFVPGRNLLFLSFATILARQIGAKHIVTGVCETDFSGYPDCRDVFVKSLNVTLNLSMDDEFVIHTPLMWLDKAQTWEMADDLGAFDYVREKTLTCYNGVRGDGCGECPACELRKNGLDTYVAKKEVSR
;
A
#
# COMPACT_ATOMS: atom_id res chain seq x y z
N MET A 1 7.23 -2.75 -29.61
CA MET A 1 6.70 -2.90 -28.24
C MET A 1 7.80 -2.43 -27.29
N LYS A 2 7.54 -1.42 -26.45
CA LYS A 2 8.57 -0.84 -25.58
C LYS A 2 9.02 -1.91 -24.59
N LYS A 3 10.30 -2.31 -24.66
CA LYS A 3 10.85 -3.49 -23.97
C LYS A 3 10.72 -3.51 -22.44
N ASN A 4 10.28 -2.43 -21.79
CA ASN A 4 10.34 -2.26 -20.34
C ASN A 4 9.05 -1.67 -19.72
N ASN A 5 7.84 -1.99 -20.21
CA ASN A 5 6.58 -1.45 -19.66
C ASN A 5 5.91 -2.37 -18.62
N LYS A 6 6.71 -3.09 -17.81
CA LYS A 6 6.22 -3.98 -16.74
C LYS A 6 6.36 -3.32 -15.37
N ALA A 7 5.35 -3.48 -14.52
CA ALA A 7 5.30 -2.95 -13.17
C ALA A 7 5.16 -4.03 -12.10
N VAL A 8 5.74 -3.77 -10.92
CA VAL A 8 5.40 -4.46 -9.67
C VAL A 8 4.70 -3.49 -8.73
N VAL A 9 3.58 -3.89 -8.14
CA VAL A 9 2.83 -3.09 -7.17
C VAL A 9 3.10 -3.64 -5.77
N VAL A 10 3.53 -2.77 -4.85
CA VAL A 10 3.56 -3.07 -3.42
C VAL A 10 2.12 -3.14 -2.93
N PHE A 11 1.68 -4.32 -2.52
CA PHE A 11 0.28 -4.67 -2.42
C PHE A 11 -0.07 -5.31 -1.08
N SER A 12 -1.16 -4.84 -0.47
CA SER A 12 -1.65 -5.30 0.84
C SER A 12 -3.12 -5.73 0.82
N GLY A 13 -3.85 -5.54 -0.29
CA GLY A 13 -5.29 -5.78 -0.34
C GLY A 13 -6.16 -4.70 0.32
N GLY A 14 -5.56 -3.62 0.83
CA GLY A 14 -6.28 -2.45 1.33
C GLY A 14 -6.74 -1.50 0.23
N GLN A 15 -7.52 -0.47 0.60
CA GLN A 15 -8.05 0.55 -0.32
C GLN A 15 -6.95 1.15 -1.22
N ASP A 16 -5.90 1.69 -0.62
CA ASP A 16 -4.86 2.45 -1.31
C ASP A 16 -4.08 1.57 -2.29
N SER A 17 -3.57 0.43 -1.82
CA SER A 17 -2.77 -0.48 -2.65
C SER A 17 -3.59 -1.15 -3.76
N THR A 18 -4.88 -1.37 -3.54
CA THR A 18 -5.81 -1.85 -4.59
C THR A 18 -6.09 -0.77 -5.62
N THR A 19 -6.28 0.48 -5.21
CA THR A 19 -6.41 1.62 -6.14
C THR A 19 -5.14 1.77 -6.99
N CYS A 20 -3.96 1.62 -6.40
CA CYS A 20 -2.68 1.55 -7.11
C CYS A 20 -2.59 0.40 -8.11
N LEU A 21 -3.13 -0.78 -7.78
CA LEU A 21 -3.20 -1.91 -8.70
C LEU A 21 -4.06 -1.58 -9.93
N PHE A 22 -5.28 -1.08 -9.73
CA PHE A 22 -6.15 -0.67 -10.84
C PHE A 22 -5.51 0.44 -11.69
N TRP A 23 -4.83 1.40 -11.07
CA TRP A 23 -4.08 2.42 -11.79
C TRP A 23 -2.94 1.82 -12.63
N ALA A 24 -2.19 0.88 -12.06
CA ALA A 24 -1.09 0.21 -12.74
C ALA A 24 -1.59 -0.61 -13.95
N LEU A 25 -2.72 -1.32 -13.81
CA LEU A 25 -3.34 -2.10 -14.88
C LEU A 25 -3.77 -1.26 -16.09
N LYS A 26 -4.07 0.03 -15.89
CA LYS A 26 -4.36 0.97 -16.99
C LYS A 26 -3.10 1.58 -17.63
N LYS A 27 -1.97 1.57 -16.93
CA LYS A 27 -0.72 2.27 -17.32
C LYS A 27 0.32 1.36 -17.96
N PHE A 28 0.38 0.10 -17.54
CA PHE A 28 1.46 -0.82 -17.88
C PHE A 28 0.95 -2.05 -18.65
N ASP A 29 1.82 -2.65 -19.47
CA ASP A 29 1.46 -3.79 -20.33
C ASP A 29 1.38 -5.09 -19.52
N SER A 30 2.10 -5.15 -18.40
CA SER A 30 2.16 -6.29 -17.49
C SER A 30 2.33 -5.80 -16.06
N VAL A 31 1.53 -6.36 -15.15
CA VAL A 31 1.54 -6.00 -13.74
C VAL A 31 1.63 -7.28 -12.90
N GLU A 32 2.52 -7.26 -11.92
CA GLU A 32 2.59 -8.25 -10.86
C GLU A 32 2.50 -7.54 -9.51
N VAL A 33 2.16 -8.25 -8.45
CA VAL A 33 1.98 -7.67 -7.11
C VAL A 33 2.86 -8.37 -6.09
N VAL A 34 3.34 -7.61 -5.09
CA VAL A 34 4.15 -8.14 -3.99
C VAL A 34 3.57 -7.74 -2.64
N THR A 35 3.32 -8.73 -1.79
CA THR A 35 2.89 -8.53 -0.39
C THR A 35 4.01 -8.91 0.55
N PHE A 36 4.17 -8.11 1.60
CA PHE A 36 5.16 -8.32 2.65
C PHE A 36 4.48 -8.92 3.88
N ASP A 37 4.82 -10.15 4.21
CA ASP A 37 4.31 -10.86 5.39
C ASP A 37 5.30 -10.72 6.55
N TYR A 38 5.02 -9.82 7.49
CA TYR A 38 5.83 -9.65 8.71
C TYR A 38 5.22 -10.37 9.92
N ASN A 39 4.47 -11.45 9.69
CA ASN A 39 3.76 -12.21 10.73
C ASN A 39 2.72 -11.36 11.49
N GLN A 40 2.06 -10.46 10.77
CA GLN A 40 1.02 -9.60 11.32
C GLN A 40 -0.18 -10.41 11.86
N ARG A 41 -0.79 -9.92 12.94
CA ARG A 41 -1.86 -10.59 13.71
C ARG A 41 -3.02 -11.11 12.85
N HIS A 42 -3.31 -10.50 11.71
CA HIS A 42 -4.45 -10.84 10.86
C HIS A 42 -3.99 -11.51 9.55
N LYS A 43 -4.02 -12.85 9.53
CA LYS A 43 -3.85 -13.66 8.29
C LYS A 43 -4.82 -13.25 7.17
N GLU A 44 -5.94 -12.64 7.54
CA GLU A 44 -6.99 -12.18 6.64
C GLU A 44 -6.49 -11.17 5.59
N GLU A 45 -5.52 -10.29 5.93
CA GLU A 45 -5.00 -9.32 4.96
C GLU A 45 -4.30 -9.97 3.78
N ILE A 46 -3.53 -11.03 4.04
CA ILE A 46 -2.83 -11.78 2.99
C ILE A 46 -3.83 -12.55 2.13
N GLU A 47 -4.88 -13.12 2.74
CA GLU A 47 -5.93 -13.81 1.99
C GLU A 47 -6.71 -12.84 1.09
N VAL A 48 -7.07 -11.66 1.60
CA VAL A 48 -7.69 -10.58 0.78
C VAL A 48 -6.78 -10.19 -0.38
N ALA A 49 -5.47 -10.02 -0.14
CA ALA A 49 -4.52 -9.69 -1.19
C ALA A 49 -4.43 -10.81 -2.25
N LYS A 50 -4.41 -12.09 -1.84
CA LYS A 50 -4.42 -13.23 -2.77
C LYS A 50 -5.69 -13.26 -3.63
N GLU A 51 -6.85 -13.12 -3.00
CA GLU A 51 -8.14 -13.12 -3.69
C GLU A 51 -8.21 -11.99 -4.71
N ILE A 52 -7.81 -10.77 -4.34
CA ILE A 52 -7.81 -9.64 -5.27
C ILE A 52 -6.80 -9.89 -6.41
N ALA A 53 -5.63 -10.44 -6.13
CA ALA A 53 -4.66 -10.76 -7.17
C ALA A 53 -5.18 -11.81 -8.17
N GLU A 54 -5.90 -12.82 -7.67
CA GLU A 54 -6.55 -13.84 -8.49
C GLU A 54 -7.68 -13.26 -9.34
N ASP A 55 -8.57 -12.47 -8.74
CA ASP A 55 -9.67 -11.76 -9.41
C ASP A 55 -9.16 -10.87 -10.55
N GLN A 56 -8.02 -10.19 -10.34
CA GLN A 56 -7.38 -9.33 -11.35
C GLN A 56 -6.41 -10.09 -12.27
N GLN A 57 -6.27 -11.41 -12.11
CA GLN A 57 -5.41 -12.28 -12.91
C GLN A 57 -3.94 -11.83 -12.95
N VAL A 58 -3.44 -11.25 -11.85
CA VAL A 58 -2.04 -10.81 -11.71
C VAL A 58 -1.24 -11.81 -10.88
N ARG A 59 0.03 -11.99 -11.23
CA ARG A 59 0.92 -12.84 -10.41
C ARG A 59 1.16 -12.17 -9.06
N HIS A 60 0.98 -12.95 -7.99
CA HIS A 60 1.20 -12.51 -6.61
C HIS A 60 2.46 -13.14 -6.02
N HIS A 61 3.36 -12.31 -5.53
CA HIS A 61 4.52 -12.71 -4.74
C HIS A 61 4.27 -12.38 -3.28
N ILE A 62 4.53 -13.32 -2.39
CA ILE A 62 4.48 -13.10 -0.94
C ILE A 62 5.89 -13.26 -0.42
N LEU A 63 6.42 -12.22 0.21
CA LEU A 63 7.75 -12.21 0.80
C LEU A 63 7.64 -12.24 2.32
N ASP A 64 8.20 -13.27 2.93
CA ASP A 64 8.33 -13.38 4.38
C ASP A 64 9.37 -12.36 4.88
N MET A 65 8.89 -11.46 5.73
CA MET A 65 9.62 -10.36 6.35
C MET A 65 9.77 -10.55 7.86
N SER A 66 9.53 -11.76 8.38
CA SER A 66 9.71 -12.11 9.81
C SER A 66 11.12 -11.80 10.33
N LEU A 67 12.13 -11.74 9.46
CA LEU A 67 13.49 -11.31 9.82
C LEU A 67 13.53 -9.89 10.39
N LEU A 68 12.63 -9.00 9.97
CA LEU A 68 12.55 -7.62 10.49
C LEU A 68 12.30 -7.59 12.00
N ASN A 69 11.71 -8.64 12.54
CA ASN A 69 11.38 -8.75 13.96
C ASN A 69 12.63 -8.84 14.84
N GLN A 70 13.80 -9.18 14.25
CA GLN A 70 15.09 -9.14 14.94
C GLN A 70 15.60 -7.70 15.15
N LEU A 71 15.17 -6.75 14.31
CA LEU A 71 15.63 -5.36 14.34
C LEU A 71 14.80 -4.48 15.27
N ALA A 72 13.54 -4.84 15.51
CA ALA A 72 12.61 -4.08 16.33
C ALA A 72 11.77 -5.02 17.21
N PRO A 73 12.10 -5.15 18.52
CA PRO A 73 11.15 -5.68 19.48
C PRO A 73 10.02 -4.67 19.65
N ASN A 74 8.89 -4.90 19.00
CA ASN A 74 7.74 -4.00 19.04
C ASN A 74 6.45 -4.83 19.22
N ALA A 75 5.30 -4.17 19.37
CA ALA A 75 4.03 -4.85 19.68
C ALA A 75 3.52 -5.81 18.57
N LEU A 76 4.17 -5.84 17.40
CA LEU A 76 3.87 -6.81 16.34
C LEU A 76 4.64 -8.13 16.52
N THR A 77 5.73 -8.12 17.28
CA THR A 77 6.70 -9.23 17.35
C THR A 77 6.79 -9.85 18.74
N ARG A 78 6.18 -9.19 19.72
CA ARG A 78 6.21 -9.54 21.14
C ARG A 78 4.79 -9.54 21.70
N ASP A 79 4.34 -10.71 22.16
CA ASP A 79 3.01 -10.90 22.76
C ASP A 79 2.84 -10.13 24.09
N ASP A 80 3.94 -9.68 24.71
CA ASP A 80 3.97 -8.98 25.99
C ASP A 80 3.90 -7.44 25.89
N ILE A 81 3.80 -6.89 24.67
CA ILE A 81 3.67 -5.45 24.45
C ILE A 81 2.25 -5.15 23.95
N GLU A 82 1.51 -4.33 24.71
CA GLU A 82 0.22 -3.81 24.25
C GLU A 82 0.41 -2.98 22.97
N VAL A 83 -0.42 -3.28 21.97
CA VAL A 83 -0.58 -2.42 20.79
C VAL A 83 -1.27 -1.15 21.27
N LYS A 84 -0.52 -0.04 21.28
CA LYS A 84 -1.01 1.29 21.60
C LYS A 84 -0.84 2.14 20.35
N ASP A 85 -1.89 2.83 19.98
CA ASP A 85 -1.76 3.92 19.01
C ASP A 85 -0.92 5.03 19.62
N GLY A 86 -0.24 5.80 18.77
CA GLY A 86 0.44 7.00 19.24
C GLY A 86 -0.58 8.09 19.54
N GLU A 87 -0.45 8.73 20.69
CA GLU A 87 -1.23 9.92 21.05
C GLU A 87 -0.45 11.18 20.64
N ASP A 88 -1.14 12.28 20.30
CA ASP A 88 -0.54 13.61 20.06
C ASP A 88 0.64 13.65 19.06
N GLY A 89 0.57 12.84 17.99
CA GLY A 89 1.60 12.79 16.94
C GLY A 89 2.77 11.85 17.23
N GLU A 90 2.69 11.08 18.31
CA GLU A 90 3.58 9.93 18.53
C GLU A 90 3.28 8.80 17.54
N LEU A 91 4.28 7.95 17.33
CA LEU A 91 4.14 6.79 16.45
C LEU A 91 3.60 5.59 17.25
N PRO A 92 2.74 4.73 16.67
CA PRO A 92 2.22 3.55 17.35
C PRO A 92 3.31 2.64 17.91
N SER A 93 3.02 1.87 18.96
CA SER A 93 3.97 0.90 19.56
C SER A 93 4.35 -0.27 18.63
N THR A 94 3.70 -0.34 17.47
CA THR A 94 3.97 -1.26 16.35
C THR A 94 4.92 -0.67 15.29
N PHE A 95 5.40 0.56 15.50
CA PHE A 95 6.27 1.25 14.56
C PHE A 95 7.63 0.57 14.42
N VAL A 96 8.08 0.41 13.17
CA VAL A 96 9.45 0.01 12.83
C VAL A 96 10.04 1.15 12.01
N PRO A 97 11.01 1.92 12.56
CA PRO A 97 11.66 3.00 11.82
C PRO A 97 12.26 2.50 10.51
N GLY A 98 11.90 3.14 9.40
CA GLY A 98 12.48 2.87 8.08
C GLY A 98 12.00 1.57 7.42
N ARG A 99 10.87 0.98 7.84
CA ARG A 99 10.35 -0.24 7.19
C ARG A 99 10.09 -0.06 5.69
N ASN A 100 9.66 1.13 5.25
CA ASN A 100 9.40 1.36 3.82
C ASN A 100 10.68 1.40 2.99
N LEU A 101 11.84 1.74 3.60
CA LEU A 101 13.13 1.59 2.95
C LEU A 101 13.37 0.12 2.59
N LEU A 102 13.09 -0.78 3.52
CA LEU A 102 13.27 -2.21 3.31
C LEU A 102 12.27 -2.71 2.27
N PHE A 103 10.97 -2.43 2.44
CA PHE A 103 9.94 -2.84 1.48
C PHE A 103 10.23 -2.39 0.05
N LEU A 104 10.60 -1.12 -0.16
CA LEU A 104 10.92 -0.63 -1.50
C LEU A 104 12.23 -1.25 -2.04
N SER A 105 13.19 -1.56 -1.17
CA SER A 105 14.39 -2.30 -1.57
C SER A 105 14.07 -3.71 -2.04
N PHE A 106 13.30 -4.48 -1.26
CA PHE A 106 12.87 -5.83 -1.64
C PHE A 106 11.99 -5.84 -2.89
N ALA A 107 11.03 -4.91 -3.00
CA ALA A 107 10.18 -4.77 -4.18
C ALA A 107 11.00 -4.48 -5.44
N THR A 108 12.04 -3.65 -5.35
CA THR A 108 12.89 -3.30 -6.50
C THR A 108 13.84 -4.44 -6.87
N ILE A 109 14.36 -5.18 -5.89
CA ILE A 109 15.14 -6.40 -6.16
C ILE A 109 14.25 -7.44 -6.87
N LEU A 110 13.01 -7.63 -6.41
CA LEU A 110 12.03 -8.47 -7.11
C LEU A 110 11.77 -7.94 -8.53
N ALA A 111 11.57 -6.63 -8.69
CA ALA A 111 11.36 -5.99 -9.99
C ALA A 111 12.48 -6.35 -10.97
N ARG A 112 13.75 -6.30 -10.53
CA ARG A 112 14.92 -6.73 -11.33
C ARG A 112 14.80 -8.18 -11.79
N GLN A 113 14.43 -9.09 -10.88
CA GLN A 113 14.33 -10.54 -11.18
C GLN A 113 13.22 -10.84 -12.19
N ILE A 114 12.10 -10.11 -12.13
CA ILE A 114 10.95 -10.33 -13.01
C ILE A 114 10.96 -9.45 -14.27
N GLY A 115 12.01 -8.65 -14.46
CA GLY A 115 12.16 -7.73 -15.60
C GLY A 115 11.20 -6.53 -15.57
N ALA A 116 10.77 -6.09 -14.39
CA ALA A 116 9.95 -4.89 -14.20
C ALA A 116 10.82 -3.63 -14.03
N LYS A 117 10.50 -2.58 -14.78
CA LYS A 117 11.14 -1.25 -14.65
C LYS A 117 10.42 -0.37 -13.62
N HIS A 118 9.13 -0.61 -13.43
CA HIS A 118 8.26 0.26 -12.66
C HIS A 118 7.90 -0.39 -11.32
N ILE A 119 8.01 0.38 -10.24
CA ILE A 119 7.57 0.00 -8.91
C ILE A 119 6.45 0.95 -8.52
N VAL A 120 5.29 0.44 -8.13
CA VAL A 120 4.15 1.25 -7.71
C VAL A 120 3.92 1.02 -6.23
N THR A 121 3.77 2.09 -5.47
CA THR A 121 3.49 2.01 -4.02
C THR A 121 2.40 3.00 -3.64
N GLY A 122 1.56 2.61 -2.69
CA GLY A 122 0.47 3.42 -2.15
C GLY A 122 0.88 4.36 -1.02
N VAL A 123 2.17 4.54 -0.73
CA VAL A 123 2.61 5.51 0.28
C VAL A 123 2.15 6.92 -0.10
N CYS A 124 1.70 7.67 0.90
CA CYS A 124 1.12 8.99 0.76
C CYS A 124 1.61 9.93 1.88
N GLU A 125 1.72 11.23 1.58
CA GLU A 125 2.16 12.27 2.50
C GLU A 125 0.99 13.13 3.02
N THR A 126 -0.22 13.06 2.47
CA THR A 126 -1.36 13.84 2.95
C THR A 126 -2.07 13.21 4.15
N ASP A 127 -2.04 11.88 4.27
CA ASP A 127 -2.60 11.13 5.42
C ASP A 127 -1.56 10.92 6.54
N PHE A 128 -0.62 11.88 6.67
CA PHE A 128 0.62 11.71 7.42
C PHE A 128 0.41 11.54 8.92
N SER A 129 0.70 10.34 9.40
CA SER A 129 0.82 9.97 10.81
C SER A 129 2.25 10.15 11.36
N GLY A 130 3.11 10.96 10.73
CA GLY A 130 4.46 11.22 11.23
C GLY A 130 5.61 10.46 10.52
N TYR A 131 5.31 9.61 9.52
CA TYR A 131 6.26 8.64 8.96
C TYR A 131 7.24 9.24 7.94
N PRO A 132 8.52 9.49 8.29
CA PRO A 132 9.46 10.17 7.41
C PRO A 132 9.77 9.37 6.12
N ASP A 133 9.55 8.06 6.14
CA ASP A 133 9.74 7.10 5.05
C ASP A 133 8.50 6.91 4.16
N CYS A 134 7.49 7.80 4.28
CA CYS A 134 6.37 7.91 3.34
C CYS A 134 6.45 9.16 2.44
N ARG A 135 7.36 10.09 2.73
CA ARG A 135 7.44 11.40 2.06
C ARG A 135 7.99 11.30 0.64
N ASP A 136 7.58 12.22 -0.23
CA ASP A 136 8.05 12.31 -1.62
C ASP A 136 9.58 12.42 -1.71
N VAL A 137 10.18 13.27 -0.85
CA VAL A 137 11.63 13.47 -0.81
C VAL A 137 12.40 12.18 -0.49
N PHE A 138 11.83 11.35 0.40
CA PHE A 138 12.41 10.06 0.75
C PHE A 138 12.31 9.09 -0.42
N VAL A 139 11.13 8.95 -1.03
CA VAL A 139 10.90 8.04 -2.15
C VAL A 139 11.82 8.38 -3.34
N LYS A 140 11.96 9.67 -3.66
CA LYS A 140 12.87 10.15 -4.72
C LYS A 140 14.33 9.83 -4.41
N SER A 141 14.77 10.10 -3.18
CA SER A 141 16.13 9.78 -2.76
C SER A 141 16.40 8.27 -2.83
N LEU A 142 15.45 7.45 -2.39
CA LEU A 142 15.58 6.00 -2.40
C LEU A 142 15.58 5.45 -3.83
N ASN A 143 14.79 6.00 -4.76
CA ASN A 143 14.83 5.59 -6.16
C ASN A 143 16.24 5.77 -6.75
N VAL A 144 16.91 6.89 -6.45
CA VAL A 144 18.30 7.12 -6.89
C VAL A 144 19.23 6.07 -6.28
N THR A 145 19.15 5.83 -4.97
CA THR A 145 19.95 4.82 -4.28
C THR A 145 19.78 3.43 -4.91
N LEU A 146 18.55 3.03 -5.21
CA LEU A 146 18.25 1.72 -5.77
C LEU A 146 18.80 1.55 -7.20
N ASN A 147 18.69 2.59 -8.03
CA ASN A 147 19.29 2.60 -9.36
C ASN A 147 20.82 2.46 -9.30
N LEU A 148 21.47 3.21 -8.41
CA LEU A 148 22.92 3.11 -8.21
C LEU A 148 23.34 1.73 -7.68
N SER A 149 22.52 1.11 -6.82
CA SER A 149 22.86 -0.18 -6.21
C SER A 149 22.85 -1.35 -7.20
N MET A 150 22.15 -1.22 -8.32
CA MET A 150 21.90 -2.31 -9.27
C MET A 150 22.30 -1.99 -10.72
N ASP A 151 22.84 -0.80 -10.97
CA ASP A 151 23.16 -0.28 -12.31
C ASP A 151 21.97 -0.44 -13.28
N ASP A 152 20.83 0.14 -12.89
CA ASP A 152 19.55 0.03 -13.60
C ASP A 152 18.76 1.36 -13.58
N GLU A 153 17.65 1.39 -14.32
CA GLU A 153 16.79 2.57 -14.50
C GLU A 153 15.37 2.36 -13.97
N PHE A 154 15.22 1.93 -12.71
CA PHE A 154 13.93 1.81 -12.05
C PHE A 154 13.24 3.17 -11.89
N VAL A 155 11.91 3.12 -11.91
CA VAL A 155 11.03 4.26 -11.63
C VAL A 155 10.03 3.88 -10.55
N ILE A 156 10.07 4.57 -9.42
CA ILE A 156 9.08 4.42 -8.36
C ILE A 156 7.94 5.42 -8.59
N HIS A 157 6.71 4.90 -8.60
CA HIS A 157 5.47 5.65 -8.75
C HIS A 157 4.70 5.66 -7.43
N THR A 158 4.29 6.86 -7.01
CA THR A 158 3.47 7.12 -5.83
C THR A 158 2.19 7.84 -6.25
N PRO A 159 1.26 7.18 -6.96
CA PRO A 159 0.11 7.85 -7.56
C PRO A 159 -0.82 8.52 -6.54
N LEU A 160 -0.75 8.10 -5.28
CA LEU A 160 -1.54 8.65 -4.17
C LEU A 160 -0.82 9.73 -3.36
N MET A 161 0.45 10.06 -3.68
CA MET A 161 1.31 10.92 -2.84
C MET A 161 0.65 12.22 -2.35
N TRP A 162 -0.15 12.82 -3.24
CA TRP A 162 -0.80 14.12 -3.04
C TRP A 162 -2.32 14.03 -2.98
N LEU A 163 -2.87 12.82 -2.80
CA LEU A 163 -4.31 12.59 -2.77
C LEU A 163 -4.77 12.31 -1.34
N ASP A 164 -5.76 13.07 -0.88
CA ASP A 164 -6.51 12.70 0.31
C ASP A 164 -7.39 11.46 0.08
N LYS A 165 -8.08 10.99 1.13
CA LYS A 165 -8.96 9.83 1.01
C LYS A 165 -10.15 10.03 0.10
N ALA A 166 -10.71 11.23 0.01
CA ALA A 166 -11.83 11.51 -0.90
C ALA A 166 -11.35 11.46 -2.37
N GLN A 167 -10.17 12.01 -2.65
CA GLN A 167 -9.52 11.95 -3.96
C GLN A 167 -9.06 10.53 -4.32
N THR A 168 -8.71 9.71 -3.34
CA THR A 168 -8.42 8.28 -3.56
C THR A 168 -9.69 7.51 -3.98
N TRP A 169 -10.85 7.82 -3.36
CA TRP A 169 -12.14 7.29 -3.83
C TRP A 169 -12.52 7.79 -5.22
N GLU A 170 -12.30 9.07 -5.50
CA GLU A 170 -12.49 9.66 -6.84
C GLU A 170 -11.64 8.93 -7.88
N MET A 171 -10.37 8.69 -7.58
CA MET A 171 -9.47 7.93 -8.45
C MET A 171 -9.94 6.49 -8.67
N ALA A 172 -10.45 5.80 -7.64
CA ALA A 172 -11.01 4.47 -7.80
C ALA A 172 -12.26 4.47 -8.72
N ASP A 173 -13.10 5.50 -8.64
CA ASP A 173 -14.25 5.69 -9.53
C ASP A 173 -13.84 5.98 -10.97
N ASP A 174 -12.88 6.88 -11.18
CA ASP A 174 -12.33 7.20 -12.51
C ASP A 174 -11.72 5.97 -13.21
N LEU A 175 -11.19 5.02 -12.42
CA LEU A 175 -10.64 3.75 -12.90
C LEU A 175 -11.72 2.69 -13.20
N GLY A 176 -12.99 2.96 -12.85
CA GLY A 176 -14.10 2.02 -12.96
C GLY A 176 -14.05 0.91 -11.90
N ALA A 177 -13.39 1.16 -10.77
CA ALA A 177 -13.12 0.18 -9.73
C ALA A 177 -13.76 0.55 -8.37
N PHE A 178 -14.63 1.57 -8.32
CA PHE A 178 -15.23 2.08 -7.09
C PHE A 178 -15.90 0.98 -6.24
N ASP A 179 -16.86 0.25 -6.82
CA ASP A 179 -17.60 -0.79 -6.10
C ASP A 179 -16.67 -1.93 -5.66
N TYR A 180 -15.75 -2.33 -6.54
CA TYR A 180 -14.76 -3.37 -6.23
C TYR A 180 -13.87 -2.96 -5.05
N VAL A 181 -13.29 -1.75 -5.10
CA VAL A 181 -12.47 -1.22 -4.00
C VAL A 181 -13.30 -1.12 -2.73
N ARG A 182 -14.57 -0.71 -2.82
CA ARG A 182 -15.43 -0.59 -1.66
C ARG A 182 -15.75 -1.92 -0.99
N GLU A 183 -16.02 -2.97 -1.75
CA GLU A 183 -16.53 -4.23 -1.21
C GLU A 183 -15.44 -5.27 -0.93
N LYS A 184 -14.38 -5.31 -1.76
CA LYS A 184 -13.41 -6.42 -1.76
C LYS A 184 -12.17 -6.16 -0.93
N THR A 185 -11.88 -4.91 -0.58
CA THR A 185 -10.64 -4.55 0.12
C THR A 185 -10.78 -4.63 1.63
N LEU A 186 -9.64 -4.77 2.32
CA LEU A 186 -9.56 -4.77 3.78
C LEU A 186 -8.70 -3.62 4.28
N THR A 187 -9.35 -2.64 4.91
CA THR A 187 -8.67 -1.52 5.61
C THR A 187 -8.83 -1.62 7.13
N CYS A 188 -9.84 -2.36 7.60
CA CYS A 188 -10.18 -2.45 9.02
C CYS A 188 -9.09 -3.17 9.82
N TYR A 189 -8.60 -2.56 10.90
CA TYR A 189 -7.66 -3.20 11.83
C TYR A 189 -8.23 -4.45 12.52
N ASN A 190 -9.55 -4.61 12.54
CA ASN A 190 -10.22 -5.78 13.12
C ASN A 190 -10.52 -6.89 12.07
N GLY A 191 -10.00 -6.79 10.84
CA GLY A 191 -10.17 -7.83 9.82
C GLY A 191 -11.54 -7.83 9.12
N VAL A 192 -12.35 -6.79 9.29
CA VAL A 192 -13.67 -6.68 8.63
C VAL A 192 -13.50 -6.05 7.24
N ARG A 193 -13.84 -6.80 6.18
CA ARG A 193 -13.76 -6.33 4.80
C ARG A 193 -14.78 -5.23 4.49
N GLY A 194 -14.54 -4.53 3.40
CA GLY A 194 -15.45 -3.53 2.85
C GLY A 194 -15.53 -2.25 3.68
N ASP A 195 -16.73 -1.88 4.12
CA ASP A 195 -16.96 -0.70 4.98
C ASP A 195 -16.33 -0.88 6.39
N GLY A 196 -15.98 -2.10 6.77
CA GLY A 196 -15.23 -2.41 7.99
C GLY A 196 -16.06 -2.36 9.28
N CYS A 197 -15.40 -2.27 10.43
CA CYS A 197 -16.09 -2.27 11.74
C CYS A 197 -16.76 -0.94 12.09
N GLY A 198 -16.33 0.16 11.47
CA GLY A 198 -16.85 1.50 11.73
C GLY A 198 -16.34 2.18 13.01
N GLU A 199 -15.54 1.50 13.83
CA GLU A 199 -15.09 1.98 15.14
C GLU A 199 -13.56 2.15 15.26
N CYS A 200 -12.77 1.57 14.35
CA CYS A 200 -11.32 1.73 14.36
C CYS A 200 -10.88 2.96 13.53
N PRO A 201 -9.72 3.59 13.85
CA PRO A 201 -9.26 4.79 13.16
C PRO A 201 -9.16 4.64 11.63
N ALA A 202 -8.72 3.47 11.16
CA ALA A 202 -8.64 3.19 9.72
C ALA A 202 -10.02 3.16 9.03
N CYS A 203 -11.04 2.64 9.71
CA CYS A 203 -12.42 2.66 9.21
C CYS A 203 -13.00 4.07 9.20
N GLU A 204 -12.79 4.84 10.26
CA GLU A 204 -13.26 6.23 10.34
C GLU A 204 -12.66 7.09 9.22
N LEU A 205 -11.35 7.01 9.02
CA LEU A 205 -10.65 7.74 7.97
C LEU A 205 -11.17 7.35 6.57
N ARG A 206 -11.31 6.04 6.30
CA ARG A 206 -11.85 5.52 5.04
C ARG A 206 -13.28 5.99 4.78
N LYS A 207 -14.13 5.94 5.80
CA LYS A 207 -15.54 6.35 5.73
C LYS A 207 -15.68 7.86 5.52
N ASN A 208 -14.93 8.68 6.27
CA ASN A 208 -14.95 10.13 6.10
C ASN A 208 -14.55 10.54 4.66
N GLY A 209 -13.54 9.88 4.08
CA GLY A 209 -13.19 10.07 2.68
C GLY A 209 -14.30 9.67 1.71
N LEU A 210 -14.98 8.54 1.98
CA LEU A 210 -16.09 8.06 1.16
C LEU A 210 -17.26 9.04 1.18
N ASP A 211 -17.68 9.46 2.37
CA ASP A 211 -18.81 10.39 2.57
C ASP A 211 -18.53 11.73 1.89
N THR A 212 -17.30 12.24 2.02
CA THR A 212 -16.86 13.48 1.35
C THR A 212 -16.93 13.37 -0.17
N TYR A 213 -16.45 12.26 -0.73
CA TYR A 213 -16.49 12.03 -2.18
C TYR A 213 -17.92 11.89 -2.71
N VAL A 214 -18.78 11.11 -2.03
CA VAL A 214 -20.18 10.93 -2.43
C VAL A 214 -20.93 12.28 -2.42
N ALA A 215 -20.75 13.08 -1.36
CA ALA A 215 -21.35 14.41 -1.30
C ALA A 215 -20.89 15.31 -2.47
N LYS A 216 -19.60 15.29 -2.83
CA LYS A 216 -19.06 16.03 -3.98
C LYS A 216 -19.69 15.58 -5.30
N LYS A 217 -19.88 14.26 -5.49
CA LYS A 217 -20.47 13.67 -6.70
C LYS A 217 -21.96 14.03 -6.86
N GLU A 218 -22.70 14.11 -5.75
CA GLU A 218 -24.11 14.53 -5.76
C GLU A 218 -24.29 16.00 -6.14
N VAL A 219 -23.41 16.90 -5.68
CA VAL A 219 -23.44 18.33 -6.07
C VAL A 219 -23.05 18.55 -7.54
N SER A 220 -22.28 17.63 -8.12
CA SER A 220 -21.77 17.75 -9.50
C SER A 220 -22.71 17.13 -10.55
N ARG A 221 -23.83 16.54 -10.14
CA ARG A 221 -24.89 15.98 -11.00
C ARG A 221 -26.03 16.97 -11.19
#